data_AF-K9YTM6-F1
#
_entry.id   AF-K9YTM6-F1
#
_cell.length_a   1.000
_cell.length_b   1.000
_cell.length_c   1.000
_cell.angle_alpha   90.00
_cell.angle_beta   90.00
_cell.angle_gamma   90.00
#
_symmetry.space_group_name_H-M   'P 1'
#
loop_
_entity.id
_entity.type
_entity.pdbx_description
1 polymer ?
#
loop_
_entity_poly.entity_id
_entity_poly.type
_entity_poly.pdbx_seq_one_letter_code
_entity_poly.pdbx_strand_id
1 'polypeptide(L)' 'MTQAQNREEITNWESIPEFETEEEEQAFWDNHCLGDDILEQMQPVQHFPYKRLDKEGEQP' A
#
# COMPACT_ATOMS: atom_id res chain seq x y z
N MET A 1 -8.41 20.08 -8.99
CA MET A 1 -8.97 18.73 -9.24
C MET A 1 -7.85 17.95 -9.89
N THR A 2 -7.09 17.17 -9.11
CA THR A 2 -5.83 16.57 -9.57
C THR A 2 -6.13 15.37 -10.46
N GLN A 3 -5.60 15.44 -11.68
CA GLN A 3 -5.80 14.58 -12.82
C GLN A 3 -5.23 13.18 -12.57
N ALA A 4 -5.99 12.31 -11.90
CA ALA A 4 -5.71 10.87 -11.80
C ALA A 4 -6.33 10.11 -12.99
N GLN A 5 -6.17 10.63 -14.21
CA GLN A 5 -6.90 10.11 -15.39
C GLN A 5 -6.06 9.22 -16.31
N ASN A 6 -4.81 8.89 -15.93
CA ASN A 6 -3.93 8.08 -16.78
C ASN A 6 -2.86 7.32 -15.96
N ARG A 7 -3.28 6.64 -14.88
CA ARG A 7 -2.42 5.66 -14.21
C ARG A 7 -2.79 4.27 -14.69
N GLU A 8 -1.80 3.42 -14.89
CA GLU A 8 -2.03 2.04 -15.29
C GLU A 8 -2.55 1.23 -14.10
N GLU A 9 -3.66 0.53 -14.31
CA GLU A 9 -4.29 -0.28 -13.28
C GLU A 9 -3.61 -1.64 -13.16
N ILE A 10 -3.18 -1.96 -11.95
CA ILE A 10 -2.63 -3.27 -11.59
C ILE A 10 -3.82 -4.17 -11.23
N THR A 11 -4.05 -5.21 -12.03
CA THR A 11 -5.15 -6.16 -11.82
C THR A 11 -4.73 -7.41 -11.06
N ASN A 12 -3.42 -7.65 -10.89
CA ASN A 12 -2.91 -8.81 -10.19
C ASN A 12 -1.64 -8.51 -9.38
N TRP A 13 -1.49 -9.12 -8.20
CA TRP A 13 -0.35 -8.88 -7.30
C TRP A 13 1.00 -9.26 -7.91
N GLU A 14 1.02 -10.27 -8.79
CA GLU A 14 2.23 -10.72 -9.49
C GLU A 14 2.76 -9.71 -10.52
N SER A 15 1.98 -8.69 -10.86
CA SER A 15 2.39 -7.63 -11.78
C SER A 15 3.21 -6.52 -11.09
N ILE A 16 3.29 -6.54 -9.75
CA ILE A 16 4.13 -5.61 -9.00
C ILE A 16 5.55 -6.20 -8.97
N PRO A 17 6.55 -5.50 -9.55
CA PRO A 17 7.93 -5.99 -9.51
C PRO A 17 8.53 -5.85 -8.11
N GLU A 18 9.62 -6.55 -7.85
CA GLU A 18 10.46 -6.27 -6.70
C GLU A 18 11.31 -5.02 -6.99
N PHE A 19 11.42 -4.11 -6.02
CA PHE A 19 12.18 -2.88 -6.15
C PHE A 19 13.50 -2.98 -5.38
N GLU A 20 14.60 -2.54 -5.98
CA GLU A 20 15.90 -2.51 -5.30
C GLU A 20 16.03 -1.27 -4.41
N THR A 21 15.31 -0.20 -4.73
CA THR A 21 15.30 1.07 -4.01
C THR A 21 13.91 1.67 -3.84
N GLU A 22 13.74 2.50 -2.79
CA GLU A 22 12.48 3.24 -2.55
C GLU A 22 12.16 4.23 -3.69
N GLU A 23 13.17 4.75 -4.39
CA GLU A 23 12.98 5.67 -5.52
C GLU A 23 12.36 4.97 -6.73
N GLU A 24 12.77 3.73 -7.01
CA GLU A 24 12.17 2.90 -8.06
C GLU A 24 10.73 2.51 -7.72
N GLU A 25 10.47 2.17 -6.46
CA GLU A 25 9.13 1.91 -5.97
C GLU A 25 8.22 3.13 -6.15
N GLN A 26 8.70 4.32 -5.76
CA GLN A 26 7.94 5.56 -5.93
C GLN A 26 7.65 5.83 -7.41
N ALA A 27 8.65 5.71 -8.29
CA ALA A 27 8.48 5.93 -9.73
C ALA A 27 7.44 4.98 -10.34
N PHE A 28 7.35 3.74 -9.86
CA PHE A 28 6.32 2.80 -10.25
C PHE A 28 4.92 3.27 -9.78
N TRP A 29 4.76 3.61 -8.50
CA TRP A 29 3.48 4.05 -7.94
C TRP A 29 3.01 5.44 -8.39
N ASP A 30 3.91 6.27 -8.92
CA ASP A 30 3.55 7.54 -9.55
C ASP A 30 2.73 7.31 -10.84
N ASN A 31 3.00 6.20 -11.53
CA ASN A 31 2.38 5.82 -12.80
C ASN A 31 1.33 4.72 -12.68
N HIS A 32 1.32 3.95 -11.60
CA HIS A 32 0.40 2.83 -11.41
C HIS A 32 -0.55 3.04 -10.23
N CYS A 33 -1.70 2.38 -10.29
CA CYS A 33 -2.62 2.27 -9.16
C CYS A 33 -3.17 0.85 -9.04
N LEU A 34 -3.56 0.46 -7.83
CA LEU A 34 -4.25 -0.81 -7.62
C LEU A 34 -5.63 -0.74 -8.28
N GLY A 35 -5.94 -1.71 -9.13
CA GLY A 35 -7.26 -1.84 -9.74
C GLY A 35 -8.30 -2.40 -8.76
N ASP A 36 -9.56 -2.27 -9.14
CA ASP A 36 -10.71 -2.68 -8.31
C ASP A 36 -10.63 -4.16 -7.89
N ASP A 37 -10.20 -5.05 -8.79
CA ASP A 37 -10.09 -6.49 -8.51
C ASP A 37 -9.19 -6.80 -7.30
N ILE A 38 -8.09 -6.04 -7.16
CA ILE A 38 -7.17 -6.18 -6.01
C ILE A 38 -7.81 -5.55 -4.77
N LEU A 39 -8.40 -4.36 -4.91
CA LEU A 39 -9.00 -3.63 -3.79
C LEU A 39 -10.18 -4.38 -3.18
N GLU A 40 -11.00 -5.06 -3.98
CA GLU A 40 -12.12 -5.87 -3.50
C GLU A 40 -11.66 -7.10 -2.70
N GLN A 41 -10.47 -7.62 -2.98
CA GLN A 41 -9.87 -8.72 -2.22
C GLN A 41 -9.26 -8.26 -0.89
N MET A 42 -9.00 -6.96 -0.73
CA MET A 42 -8.49 -6.42 0.53
C MET A 42 -9.56 -6.47 1.60
N GLN A 43 -9.31 -7.25 2.65
CA GLN A 43 -10.12 -7.18 3.85
C GLN A 43 -9.92 -5.81 4.50
N PRO A 44 -10.98 -5.13 4.96
CA PRO A 44 -10.81 -3.95 5.79
C PRO A 44 -9.96 -4.36 6.98
N VAL A 45 -8.94 -3.56 7.29
CA VAL A 45 -8.13 -3.78 8.49
C VAL A 45 -9.09 -3.73 9.67
N GLN A 46 -9.36 -4.89 10.27
CA GLN A 46 -10.09 -4.98 11.54
C GLN A 46 -9.44 -3.95 12.45
N HIS A 47 -10.23 -3.03 12.98
CA HIS A 47 -9.77 -1.89 13.77
C HIS A 47 -9.11 -2.40 15.05
N PHE A 48 -7.88 -2.91 14.95
CA PHE A 48 -7.03 -3.16 16.09
C PHE A 48 -6.81 -1.79 16.71
N PRO A 49 -7.16 -1.59 18.00
CA PRO A 49 -6.76 -0.37 18.65
C PRO A 49 -5.24 -0.31 18.51
N TYR A 50 -4.74 0.68 17.77
CA TYR A 50 -3.32 1.02 17.71
C TYR A 50 -2.89 1.26 19.17
N LYS A 51 -2.46 0.20 19.86
CA LYS A 51 -1.64 0.36 21.04
C LYS A 51 -0.35 0.93 20.48
N ARG A 52 -0.17 2.24 20.65
CA ARG A 52 1.14 2.86 20.53
C ARG A 52 2.11 1.94 21.27
N LEU A 53 2.97 1.24 20.54
CA LEU A 53 4.10 0.56 21.15
C LEU A 53 5.09 1.68 21.51
N ASP A 54 4.75 2.40 22.58
CA ASP A 54 5.74 3.18 23.31
C ASP A 54 6.67 2.11 23.88
N LYS A 55 7.80 1.86 23.21
CA LYS A 55 8.91 1.15 23.84
C LYS A 55 9.25 1.94 25.09
N GLU A 56 9.09 1.35 26.28
CA GLU A 56 10.09 1.18 27.35
C GLU A 56 9.37 0.65 28.61
N GLY A 57 9.79 -0.53 29.11
CA GLY A 57 9.88 -0.85 30.53
C GLY A 57 8.63 -0.93 31.43
N GLU A 58 8.52 -2.08 32.10
CA GLU A 58 7.94 -2.26 33.45
C GLU A 58 6.40 -2.42 33.57
N GLN A 59 5.96 -3.69 33.61
CA GLN A 59 4.69 -4.07 34.24
C GLN A 59 4.91 -4.29 35.75
N PRO A 60 4.09 -3.73 36.65
CA PRO A 60 3.81 -4.36 37.93
C PRO A 60 2.87 -5.57 37.79
#